data_AF-A0A946FWG5-F1
#
_entry.id   AF-A0A946FWG5-F1
#
_cell.length_a   1.000
_cell.length_b   1.000
_cell.length_c   1.000
_cell.angle_alpha   90.00
_cell.angle_beta   90.00
_cell.angle_gamma   90.00
#
_symmetry.space_group_name_H-M   'P 1'
#
loop_
_entity.id
_entity.type
_entity.pdbx_description
1 polymer ?
#
loop_
_entity_poly.entity_id
_entity_poly.type
_entity_poly.pdbx_seq_one_letter_code
_entity_poly.pdbx_strand_id
1 'polypeptide(L)'
;MRGLTKKKKNIALLDYDLTRFDEQDIILESEAQIQEFLPDILGQALARTWVDKRFLDAFYDQPKEILERAGVFLPKTISVEFIKKDKERPKVIVYQKKGSKSTRLLELKLVMVAAT
;
A
#
# COMPACT_ATOMS: atom_id res chain seq x y z
N MET A 1 -24.05 17.42 13.07
CA MET A 1 -23.63 16.56 11.94
C MET A 1 -22.81 17.39 10.96
N ARG A 2 -21.49 17.16 10.86
CA ARG A 2 -20.66 17.71 9.78
C ARG A 2 -19.63 16.66 9.40
N GLY A 3 -19.92 15.90 8.35
CA GLY A 3 -18.98 14.97 7.76
C GLY A 3 -17.84 15.74 7.12
N LEU A 4 -16.60 15.46 7.53
CA LEU A 4 -15.41 15.94 6.86
C LEU A 4 -15.28 15.20 5.52
N THR A 5 -15.74 15.83 4.44
CA THR A 5 -15.46 15.36 3.08
C THR A 5 -13.98 15.63 2.79
N LYS A 6 -13.14 14.58 2.87
CA LYS A 6 -11.72 14.65 2.48
C LYS A 6 -11.67 14.95 0.98
N LYS A 7 -11.42 16.21 0.63
CA LYS A 7 -11.23 16.68 -0.75
C LYS A 7 -10.14 15.83 -1.40
N LYS A 8 -10.51 15.00 -2.39
CA LYS A 8 -9.56 14.35 -3.31
C LYS A 8 -8.72 15.43 -3.95
N LYS A 9 -7.49 15.62 -3.46
CA LYS A 9 -6.51 16.48 -4.11
C LYS A 9 -6.07 15.75 -5.37
N ASN A 10 -6.56 16.22 -6.51
CA ASN A 10 -6.08 15.85 -7.84
C ASN A 10 -4.68 16.48 -8.01
N ILE A 11 -3.71 15.99 -7.25
CA ILE A 11 -2.30 16.34 -7.43
C ILE A 11 -1.89 15.59 -8.69
N ALA A 12 -1.32 16.30 -9.66
CA ALA A 12 -0.76 15.71 -10.85
C ALA A 12 0.34 14.71 -10.44
N LEU A 13 -0.05 13.45 -10.26
CA LEU A 13 0.83 12.34 -9.93
C LEU A 13 1.70 11.93 -11.14
N LEU A 14 1.75 12.75 -12.20
CA LEU A 14 2.36 12.42 -13.49
C LEU A 14 3.90 12.57 -13.50
N ASP A 15 4.47 13.24 -12.50
CA ASP A 15 5.92 13.49 -12.38
C ASP A 15 6.58 12.71 -11.23
N TYR A 16 5.87 11.78 -10.59
CA TYR A 16 6.52 10.93 -9.61
C TYR A 16 7.36 9.88 -10.34
N ASP A 17 8.68 9.97 -10.19
CA ASP A 17 9.61 8.87 -10.41
C ASP A 17 9.32 7.77 -9.37
N LEU A 18 8.18 7.10 -9.54
CA LEU A 18 7.80 5.87 -8.86
C LEU A 18 8.58 4.76 -9.53
N THR A 19 9.90 4.76 -9.33
CA THR A 19 10.77 3.63 -9.67
C THR A 19 10.01 2.34 -9.37
N ARG A 20 9.76 1.59 -10.44
CA ARG A 20 9.01 0.34 -10.37
C ARG A 20 9.67 -0.58 -9.33
N PHE A 21 8.86 -1.39 -8.66
CA PHE A 21 9.41 -2.39 -7.73
C PHE A 21 10.17 -3.50 -8.48
N ASP A 22 9.81 -3.73 -9.75
CA ASP A 22 10.46 -4.70 -10.64
C ASP A 22 10.51 -4.15 -12.07
N GLU A 23 11.37 -4.71 -12.92
CA GLU A 23 11.44 -4.33 -14.35
C GLU A 23 10.16 -4.72 -15.09
N GLN A 24 9.51 -5.80 -14.65
CA GLN A 24 8.27 -6.32 -15.20
C GLN A 24 7.05 -5.96 -14.35
N ASP A 25 5.88 -5.90 -15.00
CA ASP A 25 4.62 -5.67 -14.29
C ASP A 25 4.23 -6.94 -13.50
N ILE A 26 3.96 -6.78 -12.21
CA ILE A 26 3.55 -7.84 -11.30
C ILE A 26 2.02 -7.83 -11.21
N ILE A 27 1.38 -8.81 -11.85
CA ILE A 27 -0.08 -8.96 -11.84
C ILE A 27 -0.45 -10.07 -10.84
N LEU A 28 -1.11 -9.68 -9.75
CA LEU A 28 -1.57 -10.62 -8.73
C LEU A 28 -3.06 -10.91 -8.96
N GLU A 29 -3.39 -12.16 -9.28
CA GLU A 29 -4.77 -12.56 -9.63
C GLU A 29 -5.43 -13.41 -8.54
N SER A 30 -4.63 -14.14 -7.77
CA SER A 30 -5.10 -15.09 -6.75
C SER A 30 -4.71 -14.69 -5.32
N GLU A 31 -5.51 -15.15 -4.35
CA GLU A 31 -5.19 -14.97 -2.92
C GLU A 31 -3.83 -15.56 -2.54
N ALA A 32 -3.44 -16.68 -3.15
CA ALA A 32 -2.15 -17.33 -2.92
C ALA A 32 -0.98 -16.43 -3.36
N GLN A 33 -1.02 -15.92 -4.59
CA GLN A 33 -0.02 -14.97 -5.09
C GLN A 33 0.04 -13.70 -4.24
N ILE A 34 -1.11 -13.20 -3.78
CA ILE A 34 -1.16 -12.04 -2.89
C ILE A 34 -0.45 -12.33 -1.57
N GLN A 35 -0.67 -13.50 -0.97
CA GLN A 35 -0.01 -13.86 0.28
C GLN A 35 1.48 -14.13 0.10
N GLU A 36 1.90 -14.59 -1.08
CA GLU A 36 3.29 -14.92 -1.40
C GLU A 36 4.13 -13.68 -1.75
N PHE A 37 3.66 -12.84 -2.69
CA PHE A 37 4.46 -11.74 -3.26
C PHE A 37 4.17 -10.37 -2.62
N LEU A 38 2.92 -10.10 -2.23
CA LEU A 38 2.54 -8.77 -1.74
C LEU A 38 3.25 -8.37 -0.44
N PRO A 39 3.57 -9.27 0.52
CA PRO A 39 4.31 -8.89 1.71
C PRO A 39 5.69 -8.31 1.41
N ASP A 40 6.41 -8.85 0.44
CA ASP A 40 7.75 -8.36 0.07
C ASP A 40 7.66 -6.97 -0.57
N ILE A 41 6.78 -6.81 -1.56
CA ILE A 41 6.50 -5.53 -2.23
C ILE A 41 6.08 -4.46 -1.23
N LEU A 42 5.17 -4.79 -0.32
CA LEU A 42 4.73 -3.87 0.73
C LEU A 42 5.85 -3.56 1.72
N GLY A 43 6.77 -4.49 1.97
CA GLY A 43 7.98 -4.27 2.75
C GLY A 43 8.88 -3.22 2.12
N GLN A 44 9.13 -3.33 0.81
CA GLN A 44 9.89 -2.35 0.04
C GLN A 44 9.20 -0.97 0.03
N ALA A 45 7.89 -0.95 -0.20
CA ALA A 45 7.09 0.27 -0.15
C ALA A 45 7.17 0.94 1.23
N LEU A 46 7.04 0.16 2.31
CA LEU A 46 7.18 0.65 3.68
C LEU A 46 8.57 1.23 3.95
N ALA A 47 9.64 0.55 3.53
CA ALA A 47 10.99 1.06 3.66
C ALA A 47 11.16 2.40 2.92
N ARG A 48 10.61 2.51 1.69
CA ARG A 48 10.64 3.76 0.91
C ARG A 48 9.92 4.91 1.62
N THR A 49 8.83 4.64 2.32
CA THR A 49 8.09 5.67 3.09
C THR A 49 8.92 6.32 4.21
N TRP A 50 10.02 5.67 4.66
CA TRP A 50 10.90 6.23 5.69
C TRP A 50 11.86 7.28 5.14
N VAL A 51 12.33 7.08 3.91
CA VAL A 51 13.30 7.97 3.25
C VAL A 51 12.57 9.08 2.49
N ASP A 52 11.41 8.77 1.91
CA ASP A 52 10.64 9.69 1.09
C ASP A 52 9.29 10.04 1.74
N LYS A 53 9.23 11.23 2.36
CA LYS A 53 8.01 11.77 2.96
C LYS A 53 6.90 12.05 1.94
N ARG A 54 7.25 12.38 0.69
CA ARG A 54 6.26 12.65 -0.37
C ARG A 54 5.62 11.35 -0.85
N PHE A 55 6.43 10.28 -0.97
CA PHE A 55 5.91 8.93 -1.22
C PHE A 55 5.01 8.49 -0.08
N LEU A 56 5.41 8.74 1.17
CA LEU A 56 4.60 8.43 2.34
C LEU A 56 3.21 9.10 2.30
N ASP A 57 3.15 10.40 2.01
CA ASP A 57 1.86 11.12 1.92
C ASP A 57 0.98 10.57 0.78
N ALA A 58 1.57 10.27 -0.38
CA ALA A 58 0.84 9.71 -1.52
C ALA A 58 0.35 8.27 -1.24
N PHE A 59 1.21 7.43 -0.66
CA PHE A 59 0.90 6.06 -0.27
C PHE A 59 -0.14 6.00 0.86
N TYR A 60 -0.13 6.97 1.77
CA TYR A 60 -1.14 7.10 2.81
C TYR A 60 -2.52 7.42 2.24
N ASP A 61 -2.59 8.30 1.23
CA ASP A 61 -3.88 8.70 0.64
C ASP A 61 -4.43 7.64 -0.32
N GLN A 62 -3.58 7.07 -1.18
CA GLN A 62 -3.98 6.20 -2.28
C GLN A 62 -3.01 5.01 -2.47
N PRO A 63 -2.91 4.09 -1.49
CA PRO A 63 -1.90 3.01 -1.52
C PRO A 63 -2.03 2.10 -2.74
N LYS A 64 -3.26 1.77 -3.15
CA LYS A 64 -3.51 0.92 -4.32
C LYS A 64 -3.04 1.57 -5.62
N GLU A 65 -3.30 2.86 -5.81
CA GLU A 65 -2.89 3.56 -7.03
C GLU A 65 -1.37 3.70 -7.10
N ILE A 66 -0.71 3.91 -5.97
CA ILE A 66 0.76 3.93 -5.91
C ILE A 66 1.37 2.57 -6.24
N LEU A 67 0.76 1.47 -5.79
CA LEU A 67 1.18 0.11 -6.18
C LEU A 67 1.04 -0.11 -7.69
N GLU A 68 -0.11 0.26 -8.27
CA GLU A 68 -0.36 0.11 -9.72
C GLU A 68 0.65 0.90 -10.56
N ARG A 69 0.98 2.13 -10.14
CA ARG A 69 1.99 2.96 -10.81
C ARG A 69 3.40 2.39 -10.70
N ALA A 70 3.69 1.68 -9.62
CA ALA A 70 4.96 0.99 -9.43
C ALA A 70 5.01 -0.38 -10.14
N GLY A 71 4.00 -0.70 -10.96
CA GLY A 71 3.92 -1.93 -11.76
C GLY A 71 3.18 -3.08 -11.07
N VAL A 72 2.53 -2.85 -9.92
CA VAL A 72 1.89 -3.91 -9.12
C VAL A 72 0.38 -3.81 -9.21
N PHE A 73 -0.24 -4.74 -9.93
CA PHE A 73 -1.67 -4.74 -10.18
C PHE A 73 -2.39 -5.71 -9.24
N LEU A 74 -3.35 -5.17 -8.50
CA LEU A 74 -4.16 -5.93 -7.54
C LEU A 74 -5.59 -6.13 -8.04
N PRO A 75 -6.22 -7.29 -7.74
CA PRO A 75 -7.59 -7.54 -8.14
C PRO A 75 -8.54 -6.50 -7.54
N LYS A 76 -9.68 -6.26 -8.20
CA LYS A 76 -10.72 -5.34 -7.69
C LYS A 76 -11.30 -5.77 -6.34
N THR A 77 -11.23 -7.07 -6.04
CA THR A 77 -11.64 -7.65 -4.75
C THR A 77 -10.65 -7.31 -3.63
N ILE A 78 -9.45 -6.80 -3.93
CA ILE A 78 -8.44 -6.49 -2.92
C ILE A 78 -8.41 -5.00 -2.61
N SER A 79 -8.37 -4.71 -1.32
CA SER A 79 -8.25 -3.37 -0.75
C SER A 79 -7.01 -3.33 0.13
N VAL A 80 -6.22 -2.27 -0.01
CA VAL A 80 -5.01 -2.04 0.80
C VAL A 80 -5.25 -0.80 1.64
N GLU A 81 -5.02 -0.91 2.93
CA GLU A 81 -5.13 0.20 3.88
C GLU A 81 -3.79 0.45 4.56
N PHE A 82 -3.31 1.67 4.43
CA PHE A 82 -2.12 2.14 5.13
C PHE A 82 -2.51 2.90 6.38
N ILE A 83 -2.02 2.46 7.54
CA ILE A 83 -2.32 3.06 8.83
C ILE A 83 -1.03 3.54 9.46
N LYS A 84 -0.95 4.85 9.67
CA LYS A 84 0.11 5.53 10.43
C LYS A 84 -0.56 6.42 11.46
N LYS A 85 -0.30 6.17 12.74
CA LYS A 85 -0.63 7.12 13.82
C LYS A 85 0.66 7.81 14.27
N ASP A 86 0.56 9.06 14.74
CA ASP A 86 1.68 9.96 15.11
C ASP A 86 2.84 9.33 15.91
N LYS A 87 2.60 8.21 16.61
CA LYS A 87 3.60 7.48 17.40
C LYS A 87 3.58 5.96 17.19
N GLU A 88 2.72 5.44 16.32
CA GLU A 88 2.63 4.01 16.04
C GLU A 88 3.42 3.65 14.78
N ARG A 89 3.99 2.45 14.78
CA ARG A 89 4.66 1.90 13.60
C ARG A 89 3.67 1.87 12.43
N PRO A 90 4.08 2.34 11.23
CA PRO A 90 3.23 2.24 10.06
C PRO A 90 2.92 0.76 9.81
N LYS A 91 1.65 0.50 9.51
CA LYS A 91 1.15 -0.84 9.23
C LYS A 91 0.33 -0.80 7.95
N VAL A 92 0.44 -1.87 7.17
CA VAL A 92 -0.38 -2.10 5.98
C VAL A 92 -1.29 -3.28 6.25
N ILE A 93 -2.57 -3.11 5.98
CA ILE A 93 -3.55 -4.19 6.08
C ILE A 93 -4.14 -4.43 4.71
N VAL A 94 -4.16 -5.68 4.27
CA VAL A 94 -4.78 -6.07 3.01
C VAL A 94 -6.05 -6.84 3.32
N TYR A 95 -7.13 -6.37 2.72
CA TYR A 95 -8.46 -6.96 2.84
C TYR A 95 -8.89 -7.52 1.50
N GLN A 96 -9.59 -8.64 1.55
CA GLN A 96 -10.36 -9.15 0.44
C GLN A 96 -11.83 -8.87 0.66
N LYS A 97 -12.44 -8.20 -0.31
CA LYS A 97 -13.88 -7.96 -0.42
C LYS A 97 -14.50 -9.09 -1.23
N LYS A 98 -15.34 -9.89 -0.57
CA LYS A 98 -16.26 -10.86 -1.20
C LYS A 98 -17.68 -10.37 -0.93
N GLY A 99 -18.24 -9.59 -1.87
CA GLY A 99 -19.54 -8.93 -1.71
C GLY A 99 -19.53 -7.86 -0.61
N SER A 100 -20.43 -7.97 0.36
CA SER A 100 -20.53 -7.06 1.51
C SER A 100 -19.53 -7.35 2.63
N LYS A 101 -18.84 -8.49 2.58
CA LYS A 101 -17.89 -8.91 3.62
C LYS A 101 -16.45 -8.59 3.22
N SER A 102 -15.71 -7.99 4.13
CA SER A 102 -14.26 -7.78 4.04
C SER A 102 -13.54 -8.72 4.99
N THR A 103 -12.71 -9.61 4.45
CA THR A 103 -11.85 -10.52 5.22
C THR A 103 -10.43 -9.98 5.19
N ARG A 104 -9.76 -9.90 6.34
CA ARG A 104 -8.33 -9.52 6.40
C ARG A 104 -7.48 -10.68 5.89
N LEU A 105 -6.72 -10.47 4.81
CA LEU A 105 -5.81 -11.47 4.24
C LEU A 105 -4.44 -11.42 4.91
N LEU A 106 -3.86 -10.23 5.02
CA LEU A 106 -2.55 -10.04 5.63
C LEU A 106 -2.44 -8.70 6.34
N GLU A 107 -1.54 -8.66 7.31
CA GLU A 107 -1.17 -7.47 8.05
C GLU A 107 0.34 -7.42 8.12
N LEU A 108 0.93 -6.39 7.52
CA LEU A 108 2.36 -6.15 7.53
C LEU A 108 2.66 -4.97 8.46
N LYS A 109 3.59 -5.19 9.39
CA LYS A 109 4.09 -4.16 10.31
C LYS A 109 5.59 -4.05 10.15
N LEU A 110 6.08 -2.82 9.99
CA LEU A 110 7.52 -2.62 9.94
C LEU A 110 8.13 -2.75 11.34
N VAL A 111 8.92 -3.79 11.55
CA VAL A 111 9.73 -3.99 12.75
C VAL A 111 11.19 -3.74 12.41
N MET A 112 11.85 -2.84 13.15
CA MET A 112 13.31 -2.72 13.12
C MET A 112 13.86 -3.78 14.05
N VAL A 113 14.75 -4.62 13.54
CA VAL A 113 15.54 -5.56 14.34
C VAL A 113 16.97 -5.02 14.38
N ALA A 114 17.48 -4.74 15.58
CA ALA A 114 18.91 -4.52 15.77
C ALA A 114 19.52 -5.89 16.11
N ALA A 115 20.36 -6.42 15.23
CA ALA A 115 21.22 -7.54 15.60
C ALA A 115 22.34 -6.99 16.49
N THR A 116 22.54 -7.62 17.65
CA THR A 116 23.63 -7.31 18.59
C THR A 116 24.87 -8.13 18.30
#